data_AF-A0A958YJG4-F1
#
_entry.id   AF-A0A958YJG4-F1
#
_cell.length_a   1.000
_cell.length_b   1.000
_cell.length_c   1.000
_cell.angle_alpha   90.00
_cell.angle_beta   90.00
_cell.angle_gamma   90.00
#
_symmetry.space_group_name_H-M   'P 1'
#
loop_
_entity.id
_entity.type
_entity.pdbx_description
1 polymer ?
#
loop_
_entity_poly.entity_id
_entity_poly.type
_entity_poly.pdbx_seq_one_letter_code
_entity_poly.pdbx_strand_id
1 'polypeptide(L)' 'GFISQEMGREINTIGSKSNYAPMQKLVVQMKDELEKIKEQLLNVL' A
#
# COMPACT_ATOMS: atom_id res chain seq x y z
N GLY A 1 3.67 9.13 7.40
CA GLY A 1 2.87 9.67 8.51
C GLY A 1 1.77 8.71 8.92
N PHE A 2 0.93 9.08 9.89
CA PHE A 2 -0.18 8.25 10.41
C PHE A 2 -1.07 7.69 9.29
N ILE A 3 -1.51 8.53 8.35
CA ILE A 3 -2.34 8.10 7.21
C ILE A 3 -1.66 7.04 6.35
N SER A 4 -0.39 7.22 6.01
CA SER A 4 0.37 6.23 5.23
C SER A 4 0.51 4.89 5.96
N GLN A 5 0.54 4.90 7.30
CA GLN A 5 0.57 3.68 8.10
C GLN A 5 -0.78 2.95 8.04
N GLU A 6 -1.89 3.67 8.22
CA GLU A 6 -3.23 3.08 8.17
C GLU A 6 -3.57 2.55 6.77
N MET A 7 -3.17 3.25 5.71
CA MET A 7 -3.26 2.73 4.33
C MET A 7 -2.50 1.40 4.18
N GLY A 8 -1.31 1.28 4.77
CA GLY A 8 -0.54 0.05 4.76
C GLY A 8 -1.23 -1.11 5.47
N ARG A 9 -1.91 -0.83 6.60
CA ARG A 9 -2.71 -1.84 7.32
C ARG A 9 -3.87 -2.35 6.46
N GLU A 10 -4.57 -1.47 5.77
CA GLU A 10 -5.68 -1.84 4.89
C GLU A 10 -5.22 -2.65 3.68
N ILE A 11 -4.14 -2.23 3.01
CA ILE A 11 -3.55 -2.98 1.89
C ILE A 11 -3.16 -4.39 2.32
N ASN A 12 -2.57 -4.55 3.52
CA ASN A 12 -2.22 -5.87 4.04
C ASN A 12 -3.44 -6.72 4.39
N THR A 13 -4.50 -6.11 4.91
CA THR A 13 -5.77 -6.81 5.20
C THR A 13 -6.40 -7.33 3.92
N ILE A 14 -6.46 -6.50 2.88
CA ILE A 14 -6.93 -6.89 1.54
C ILE A 14 -6.07 -8.03 0.99
N GLY A 15 -4.74 -7.87 1.04
CA GLY A 15 -3.79 -8.88 0.56
C GLY A 15 -3.93 -10.24 1.24
N SER A 16 -4.10 -10.27 2.56
CA SER A 16 -4.25 -11.51 3.34
C SER A 16 -5.50 -12.33 2.99
N LYS A 17 -6.49 -11.71 2.32
CA LYS A 17 -7.76 -12.33 1.92
C LYS A 17 -7.89 -12.49 0.40
N SER A 18 -6.84 -12.15 -0.36
CA SER A 18 -6.84 -12.16 -1.83
C SER A 18 -6.29 -13.46 -2.40
N ASN A 19 -7.18 -14.40 -2.75
CA ASN A 19 -6.81 -15.65 -3.44
C ASN A 19 -6.99 -15.61 -4.96
N TYR A 20 -7.46 -14.47 -5.49
CA TYR A 20 -7.64 -14.24 -6.92
C TYR A 20 -6.41 -13.54 -7.50
N ALA A 21 -5.76 -14.15 -8.50
CA ALA A 21 -4.47 -13.67 -9.02
C ALA A 21 -4.49 -12.21 -9.53
N PRO A 22 -5.53 -11.72 -10.25
CA PRO A 22 -5.63 -10.31 -10.59
C PRO A 22 -5.74 -9.38 -9.37
N MET A 23 -6.41 -9.81 -8.29
CA MET A 23 -6.49 -9.04 -7.05
C MET A 23 -5.13 -8.96 -6.37
N GLN A 24 -4.36 -10.05 -6.37
CA GLN A 24 -3.01 -10.05 -5.82
C GLN A 24 -2.09 -9.07 -6.56
N LYS A 25 -2.22 -8.97 -7.89
CA LYS A 25 -1.49 -7.99 -8.70
C LYS A 25 -1.85 -6.56 -8.30
N LEU A 26 -3.13 -6.27 -8.07
CA LEU A 26 -3.58 -4.96 -7.58
C LEU A 26 -2.99 -4.64 -6.21
N VAL A 27 -2.96 -5.61 -5.27
CA VAL A 27 -2.37 -5.43 -3.94
C VAL A 27 -0.89 -5.06 -4.02
N VAL A 28 -0.12 -5.71 -4.90
CA VAL A 28 1.29 -5.36 -5.13
C VAL A 28 1.41 -3.92 -5.64
N GLN A 29 0.61 -3.54 -6.64
CA GLN A 29 0.61 -2.17 -7.17
C GLN A 29 0.25 -1.14 -6.09
N MET A 30 -0.72 -1.43 -5.22
CA MET A 30 -1.07 -0.55 -4.11
C MET A 30 0.08 -0.37 -3.11
N LYS A 31 0.88 -1.42 -2.86
CA LYS A 31 2.08 -1.31 -2.01
C LYS A 31 3.13 -0.40 -2.64
N ASP A 32 3.36 -0.55 -3.94
CA ASP A 32 4.32 0.29 -4.66
C ASP A 32 3.93 1.78 -4.64
N GLU A 33 2.64 2.08 -4.87
CA GLU A 33 2.14 3.47 -4.78
C GLU A 33 2.22 4.02 -3.35
N LEU A 34 2.00 3.19 -2.33
CA LEU A 34 2.17 3.62 -0.94
C LEU A 34 3.63 3.97 -0.61
N GLU A 35 4.61 3.24 -1.14
CA GLU A 35 6.03 3.58 -0.97
C GLU A 35 6.37 4.91 -1.66
N LYS A 36 5.87 5.15 -2.88
CA LYS A 36 6.05 6.46 -3.55
C LYS A 36 5.47 7.62 -2.72
N ILE A 37 4.30 7.44 -2.11
CA ILE A 37 3.71 8.43 -1.21
C ILE A 37 4.63 8.69 -0.01
N LYS A 38 5.23 7.64 0.58
CA LYS A 38 6.16 7.80 1.70
C LYS A 38 7.43 8.55 1.28
N GLU A 39 7.98 8.26 0.11
CA GLU A 39 9.13 8.98 -0.44
C GLU A 39 8.81 10.46 -0.67
N GLN A 40 7.65 10.77 -1.26
CA GLN A 40 7.22 12.16 -1.45
C GLN A 40 7.06 12.90 -0.12
N LEU A 41 6.51 12.25 0.90
CA LEU A 41 6.42 12.82 2.25
C LEU A 41 7.81 13.11 2.85
N LEU A 42 8.80 12.24 2.62
CA LEU A 42 10.17 12.46 3.08
C LEU A 42 10.86 13.60 2.33
N ASN A 43 10.56 13.79 1.05
CA ASN A 43 11.19 14.82 0.21
C ASN A 43 10.71 16.25 0.50
N VAL A 44 9.55 16.41 1.15
CA VAL A 44 8.97 17.73 1.49
C VAL A 44 9.13 18.09 2.97
N LEU A 45 9.76 17.22 3.76
CA LEU A 45 10.13 17.42 5.15
C LEU A 45 11.60 17.83 5.27
#